data_AF-A0A8T5HWY9-F1
#
_entry.id   AF-A0A8T5HWY9-F1
#
_cell.length_a   1.000
_cell.length_b   1.000
_cell.length_c   1.000
_cell.angle_alpha   90.00
_cell.angle_beta   90.00
_cell.angle_gamma   90.00
#
_symmetry.space_group_name_H-M   'P 1'
#
loop_
_entity.id
_entity.type
_entity.pdbx_description
1 polymer ?
#
loop_
_entity_poly.entity_id
_entity_poly.type
_entity_poly.pdbx_seq_one_letter_code
_entity_poly.pdbx_strand_id
1 'polypeptide(L)'
;MKSTLKKKSLEDSLSDHTAQVIESESRVEVVGEGEFKELLRKGERFLKTKLPSVINDDDFNEKHAIATWKITETLTPKNINKFLQLCVCYENMDLYNPNTGFLISRLIRNSYHKGHRTFNFDISGLNPIDQFGSFLKGKERKQIKVNVVGDLGYEPFQDVEYGVFCINGNVRGLCGMGAKNSKFIINGNSGIQIGHDSERCTFVLNGEDHSRSYSNHLLSNTFKTPNKKTLNILLDEVCSGNRIVYIHSNGKEEVVRSYSK
;
A
#
# COMPACT_ATOMS: atom_id res chain seq x y z
N MET A 1 -13.52 24.42 -78.57
CA MET A 1 -12.88 23.58 -77.52
C MET A 1 -12.51 24.47 -76.34
N LYS A 2 -13.02 24.11 -75.15
CA LYS A 2 -12.57 24.43 -73.77
C LYS A 2 -12.19 25.89 -73.45
N SER A 3 -13.13 26.73 -73.00
CA SER A 3 -13.76 26.80 -71.66
C SER A 3 -12.88 27.42 -70.57
N THR A 4 -13.11 28.71 -70.39
CA THR A 4 -12.65 29.63 -69.36
C THR A 4 -12.96 29.13 -67.94
N LEU A 5 -11.94 29.08 -67.08
CA LEU A 5 -12.08 28.90 -65.63
C LEU A 5 -12.80 30.12 -65.02
N LYS A 6 -14.07 29.95 -64.65
CA LYS A 6 -14.76 30.86 -63.73
C LYS A 6 -14.65 30.29 -62.30
N LYS A 7 -14.17 31.13 -61.39
CA LYS A 7 -14.17 30.94 -59.94
C LYS A 7 -15.58 30.59 -59.45
N LYS A 8 -15.72 29.51 -58.67
CA LYS A 8 -16.87 29.31 -57.78
C LYS A 8 -16.47 29.74 -56.36
N SER A 9 -17.36 30.49 -55.73
CA SER A 9 -17.25 31.04 -54.37
C SER A 9 -17.17 29.91 -53.34
N LEU A 10 -16.44 30.13 -52.24
CA LEU A 10 -16.38 29.23 -51.08
C LEU A 10 -17.76 29.02 -50.41
N GLU A 11 -18.73 29.88 -50.69
CA GLU A 11 -20.08 29.80 -50.14
C GLU A 11 -20.94 28.69 -50.77
N ASP A 12 -20.63 28.27 -52.02
CA ASP A 12 -21.31 27.15 -52.69
C ASP A 12 -20.84 25.77 -52.16
N SER A 13 -19.81 25.74 -51.30
CA SER A 13 -19.27 24.50 -50.72
C SER A 13 -19.76 24.24 -49.29
N LEU A 14 -20.58 25.14 -48.73
CA LEU A 14 -21.06 25.10 -47.35
C LEU A 14 -22.58 24.93 -47.23
N SER A 15 -23.30 24.78 -48.35
CA SER A 15 -24.78 24.72 -48.34
C SER A 15 -25.39 23.33 -48.13
N ASP A 16 -24.58 22.26 -48.09
CA ASP A 16 -25.07 20.86 -47.94
C ASP A 16 -24.70 20.19 -46.61
N HIS A 17 -24.15 20.93 -45.64
CA HIS A 17 -24.05 20.44 -44.26
C HIS A 17 -25.17 21.04 -43.42
N THR A 18 -26.38 20.55 -43.70
CA THR A 18 -27.51 20.61 -42.78
C THR A 18 -27.05 20.15 -41.41
N ALA A 19 -27.27 21.02 -40.42
CA ALA A 19 -27.09 20.75 -39.01
C ALA A 19 -27.78 19.43 -38.64
N GLN A 20 -27.01 18.35 -38.61
CA GLN A 20 -27.43 17.12 -37.97
C GLN A 20 -27.39 17.39 -36.47
N VAL A 21 -28.57 17.29 -35.89
CA VAL A 21 -28.86 17.07 -34.48
C VAL A 21 -27.62 16.56 -33.75
N ILE A 22 -27.06 17.40 -32.87
CA ILE A 22 -26.10 16.95 -31.87
C ILE A 22 -26.92 16.04 -30.95
N GLU A 23 -26.99 14.76 -31.31
CA GLU A 23 -27.52 13.72 -30.45
C GLU A 23 -26.69 13.72 -29.18
N SER A 24 -27.36 14.17 -28.12
CA SER A 24 -27.16 13.87 -26.71
C SER A 24 -25.75 13.43 -26.33
N GLU A 25 -25.08 14.29 -25.57
CA GLU A 25 -24.09 13.94 -24.55
C GLU A 25 -23.87 12.43 -24.46
N SER A 26 -22.89 11.92 -25.21
CA SER A 26 -22.29 10.65 -24.87
C SER A 26 -21.70 10.87 -23.49
N ARG A 27 -22.48 10.53 -22.46
CA ARG A 27 -21.95 10.26 -21.13
C ARG A 27 -20.80 9.31 -21.37
N VAL A 28 -19.60 9.83 -21.26
CA VAL A 28 -18.43 9.02 -21.00
C VAL A 28 -18.72 8.38 -19.66
N GLU A 29 -19.42 7.25 -19.66
CA GLU A 29 -19.42 6.34 -18.54
C GLU A 29 -17.97 5.94 -18.38
N VAL A 30 -17.31 6.58 -17.40
CA VAL A 30 -16.04 6.12 -16.88
C VAL A 30 -16.33 4.71 -16.38
N VAL A 31 -16.00 3.70 -17.19
CA VAL A 31 -16.35 2.28 -17.02
C VAL A 31 -15.92 1.71 -15.65
N GLY A 32 -15.11 2.42 -14.87
CA GLY A 32 -14.72 2.07 -13.50
C GLY A 32 -15.60 2.64 -12.38
N GLU A 33 -16.28 3.78 -12.57
CA GLU A 33 -17.04 4.39 -11.47
C GLU A 33 -18.33 3.61 -11.15
N GLY A 34 -18.96 3.00 -12.16
CA GLY A 34 -20.18 2.21 -11.97
C GLY A 34 -19.98 0.99 -11.08
N GLU A 35 -18.87 0.25 -11.27
CA GLU A 35 -18.55 -0.97 -10.50
C GLU A 35 -18.28 -0.66 -9.02
N PHE A 36 -17.62 0.46 -8.74
CA PHE A 36 -17.22 0.84 -7.38
C PHE A 36 -18.08 1.93 -6.75
N LYS A 37 -19.13 2.42 -7.41
CA LYS A 37 -19.89 3.61 -7.00
C LYS A 37 -20.31 3.58 -5.53
N GLU A 38 -20.91 2.47 -5.10
CA GLU A 38 -21.37 2.31 -3.72
C GLU A 38 -20.20 2.17 -2.73
N LEU A 39 -19.12 1.51 -3.14
CA LEU A 39 -17.92 1.39 -2.31
C LEU A 39 -17.18 2.73 -2.20
N LEU A 40 -17.13 3.53 -3.27
CA LEU A 40 -16.59 4.89 -3.26
C LEU A 40 -17.42 5.80 -2.35
N ARG A 41 -18.76 5.71 -2.38
CA ARG A 41 -19.64 6.44 -1.44
C ARG A 41 -19.45 6.01 0.02
N LYS A 42 -19.19 4.72 0.26
CA LYS A 42 -18.83 4.23 1.60
C LYS A 42 -17.44 4.73 2.01
N GLY A 43 -16.48 4.69 1.09
CA GLY A 43 -15.11 5.20 1.26
C GLY A 43 -15.09 6.69 1.57
N GLU A 44 -15.80 7.52 0.81
CA GLU A 44 -15.88 8.97 1.04
C GLU A 44 -16.43 9.31 2.43
N ARG A 45 -17.52 8.64 2.86
CA ARG A 45 -18.05 8.81 4.22
C ARG A 45 -17.03 8.43 5.27
N PHE A 46 -16.26 7.38 5.00
CA PHE A 46 -15.19 6.94 5.88
C PHE A 46 -14.03 7.95 5.96
N LEU A 47 -13.58 8.48 4.82
CA LEU A 47 -12.53 9.51 4.77
C LEU A 47 -12.93 10.79 5.53
N LYS A 48 -14.22 11.11 5.63
CA LYS A 48 -14.74 12.25 6.42
C LYS A 48 -14.94 11.93 7.90
N THR A 49 -14.88 10.66 8.31
CA THR A 49 -15.10 10.26 9.70
C THR A 49 -13.82 10.48 10.49
N LYS A 50 -13.86 11.40 11.47
CA LYS A 50 -12.83 11.45 12.50
C LYS A 50 -12.87 10.14 13.28
N LEU A 51 -11.87 9.30 13.08
CA LEU A 51 -11.62 8.21 14.01
C LEU A 51 -11.36 8.83 15.39
N PRO A 52 -11.84 8.23 16.49
CA PRO A 52 -11.54 8.74 17.82
C PRO A 52 -10.03 8.88 17.94
N SER A 53 -9.56 10.13 17.93
CA SER A 53 -8.18 10.41 18.27
C SER A 53 -8.03 9.96 19.71
N VAL A 54 -7.11 9.01 19.96
CA VAL A 54 -6.77 8.54 21.30
C VAL A 54 -7.78 7.56 21.89
N ILE A 55 -7.66 6.29 21.51
CA ILE A 55 -7.50 5.26 22.54
C ILE A 55 -6.21 4.53 22.19
N ASN A 56 -5.24 4.52 23.11
CA ASN A 56 -4.01 3.71 23.07
C ASN A 56 -4.35 2.23 23.27
N ASP A 57 -5.29 1.74 22.46
CA ASP A 57 -5.74 0.37 22.45
C ASP A 57 -5.95 0.01 20.98
N ASP A 58 -4.93 -0.60 20.38
CA ASP A 58 -4.95 -1.04 18.99
C ASP A 58 -6.13 -2.00 18.71
N ASP A 59 -6.56 -2.75 19.72
CA ASP A 59 -7.73 -3.64 19.64
C ASP A 59 -9.05 -2.83 19.64
N PHE A 60 -9.10 -1.68 20.33
CA PHE A 60 -10.22 -0.74 20.22
C PHE A 60 -10.27 -0.07 18.85
N ASN A 61 -9.15 0.39 18.32
CA ASN A 61 -9.12 1.05 17.01
C ASN A 61 -9.52 0.08 15.91
N GLU A 62 -9.04 -1.18 15.91
CA GLU A 62 -9.46 -2.20 14.93
C GLU A 62 -10.93 -2.63 15.13
N LYS A 63 -11.41 -2.87 16.35
CA LYS A 63 -12.82 -3.25 16.56
C LYS A 63 -13.78 -2.11 16.26
N HIS A 64 -13.45 -0.89 16.66
CA HIS A 64 -14.27 0.28 16.41
C HIS A 64 -14.28 0.63 14.93
N ALA A 65 -13.13 0.54 14.28
CA ALA A 65 -13.01 0.53 12.83
C ALA A 65 -13.96 -0.47 12.17
N ILE A 66 -13.78 -1.76 12.45
CA ILE A 66 -14.53 -2.85 11.84
C ILE A 66 -16.04 -2.73 12.09
N ALA A 67 -16.43 -2.41 13.33
CA ALA A 67 -17.82 -2.27 13.73
C ALA A 67 -18.49 -1.04 13.08
N THR A 68 -17.75 0.06 12.94
CA THR A 68 -18.28 1.30 12.35
C THR A 68 -18.43 1.19 10.82
N TRP A 69 -17.53 0.48 10.15
CA TRP A 69 -17.36 0.68 8.70
C TRP A 69 -18.26 -0.16 7.81
N LYS A 70 -18.81 -1.29 8.30
CA LYS A 70 -19.69 -2.20 7.52
C LYS A 70 -19.21 -2.48 6.07
N ILE A 71 -17.89 -2.41 5.82
CA ILE A 71 -17.28 -2.78 4.54
C ILE A 71 -17.22 -4.31 4.50
N THR A 72 -18.22 -4.88 3.84
CA THR A 72 -18.42 -6.33 3.65
C THR A 72 -18.11 -6.75 2.23
N GLU A 73 -17.88 -5.79 1.35
CA GLU A 73 -17.50 -6.00 -0.04
C GLU A 73 -16.29 -6.91 -0.11
N THR A 74 -16.40 -7.94 -0.94
CA THR A 74 -15.27 -8.77 -1.29
C THR A 74 -14.89 -8.50 -2.73
N LEU A 75 -13.70 -7.94 -2.92
CA LEU A 75 -13.14 -7.67 -4.23
C LEU A 75 -12.02 -8.66 -4.55
N THR A 76 -11.81 -8.94 -5.83
CA THR A 76 -10.59 -9.63 -6.29
C THR A 76 -9.37 -8.73 -6.05
N PRO A 77 -8.15 -9.29 -5.91
CA PRO A 77 -6.94 -8.49 -5.74
C PRO A 77 -6.78 -7.38 -6.80
N LYS A 78 -7.09 -7.70 -8.07
CA LYS A 78 -7.07 -6.73 -9.18
C LYS A 78 -8.04 -5.57 -8.96
N ASN A 79 -9.25 -5.87 -8.48
CA ASN A 79 -10.27 -4.85 -8.23
C ASN A 79 -9.96 -4.00 -6.99
N ILE A 80 -9.27 -4.54 -5.98
CA ILE A 80 -8.79 -3.74 -4.85
C ILE A 80 -7.75 -2.73 -5.33
N ASN A 81 -6.79 -3.14 -6.16
CA ASN A 81 -5.81 -2.21 -6.73
C ASN A 81 -6.49 -1.11 -7.56
N LYS A 82 -7.43 -1.47 -8.44
CA LYS A 82 -8.22 -0.47 -9.20
C LYS A 82 -8.97 0.50 -8.29
N PHE A 83 -9.63 -0.02 -7.26
CA PHE A 83 -10.36 0.81 -6.29
C PHE A 83 -9.43 1.79 -5.59
N LEU A 84 -8.24 1.35 -5.16
CA LEU A 84 -7.24 2.23 -4.57
C LEU A 84 -6.85 3.38 -5.50
N GLN A 85 -6.64 3.11 -6.79
CA GLN A 85 -6.34 4.18 -7.76
C GLN A 85 -7.48 5.19 -7.86
N LEU A 86 -8.74 4.74 -7.77
CA LEU A 86 -9.89 5.65 -7.80
C LEU A 86 -10.00 6.50 -6.53
N CYS A 87 -9.46 6.05 -5.40
CA CYS A 87 -9.47 6.84 -4.16
C CYS A 87 -8.66 8.14 -4.28
N VAL A 88 -7.79 8.30 -5.29
CA VAL A 88 -7.02 9.54 -5.52
C VAL A 88 -7.91 10.78 -5.63
N CYS A 89 -9.17 10.65 -6.06
CA CYS A 89 -10.10 11.78 -6.12
C CYS A 89 -10.40 12.42 -4.74
N TYR A 90 -10.01 11.75 -3.65
CA TYR A 90 -10.14 12.23 -2.29
C TYR A 90 -8.82 12.67 -1.65
N GLU A 91 -7.72 12.78 -2.42
CA GLU A 91 -6.37 13.03 -1.89
C GLU A 91 -6.25 14.33 -1.06
N ASN A 92 -7.10 15.31 -1.34
CA ASN A 92 -7.13 16.61 -0.65
C ASN A 92 -7.93 16.59 0.66
N MET A 93 -8.48 15.43 1.08
CA MET A 93 -9.16 15.32 2.37
C MET A 93 -8.14 15.11 3.50
N ASP A 94 -8.31 15.81 4.63
CA ASP A 94 -7.37 15.78 5.76
C ASP A 94 -6.99 14.37 6.25
N LEU A 95 -7.96 13.45 6.25
CA LEU A 95 -7.77 12.08 6.73
C LEU A 95 -7.56 11.07 5.59
N TYR A 96 -7.28 11.54 4.38
CA TYR A 96 -7.10 10.68 3.21
C TYR A 96 -6.06 9.58 3.44
N ASN A 97 -4.85 9.95 3.85
CA ASN A 97 -3.73 9.00 3.98
C ASN A 97 -4.01 7.86 4.98
N PRO A 98 -4.26 8.12 6.28
CA PRO A 98 -4.47 7.04 7.25
C PRO A 98 -5.73 6.22 6.96
N ASN A 99 -6.84 6.88 6.59
CA ASN A 99 -8.08 6.15 6.33
C ASN A 99 -7.97 5.31 5.06
N THR A 100 -7.33 5.78 3.99
CA THR A 100 -7.17 4.96 2.78
C THR A 100 -6.39 3.67 3.09
N GLY A 101 -5.34 3.72 3.92
CA GLY A 101 -4.62 2.54 4.38
C GLY A 101 -5.52 1.51 5.05
N PHE A 102 -6.34 1.93 6.01
CA PHE A 102 -7.29 1.04 6.69
C PHE A 102 -8.36 0.46 5.76
N LEU A 103 -8.90 1.26 4.85
CA LEU A 103 -9.92 0.82 3.90
C LEU A 103 -9.38 -0.30 3.01
N ILE A 104 -8.17 -0.11 2.46
CA ILE A 104 -7.52 -1.11 1.62
C ILE A 104 -7.19 -2.37 2.43
N SER A 105 -6.70 -2.22 3.65
CA SER A 105 -6.42 -3.33 4.56
C SER A 105 -7.65 -4.20 4.81
N ARG A 106 -8.82 -3.57 5.01
CA ARG A 106 -10.09 -4.28 5.17
C ARG A 106 -10.47 -5.05 3.90
N LEU A 107 -10.33 -4.45 2.73
CA LEU A 107 -10.65 -5.10 1.45
C LEU A 107 -9.73 -6.28 1.16
N ILE A 108 -8.42 -6.15 1.46
CA ILE A 108 -7.46 -7.26 1.37
C ILE A 108 -7.90 -8.41 2.27
N ARG A 109 -8.25 -8.12 3.53
CA ARG A 109 -8.73 -9.13 4.47
C ARG A 109 -10.01 -9.83 3.99
N ASN A 110 -11.00 -9.09 3.50
CA ASN A 110 -12.24 -9.69 2.96
C ASN A 110 -11.91 -10.62 1.78
N SER A 111 -11.03 -10.19 0.88
CA SER A 111 -10.57 -10.96 -0.26
C SER A 111 -9.80 -12.22 0.14
N TYR A 112 -8.98 -12.13 1.19
CA TYR A 112 -8.25 -13.27 1.75
C TYR A 112 -9.19 -14.35 2.31
N HIS A 113 -10.28 -13.95 2.98
CA HIS A 113 -11.30 -14.90 3.45
C HIS A 113 -12.03 -15.64 2.32
N LYS A 114 -11.97 -15.12 1.08
CA LYS A 114 -12.48 -15.82 -0.12
C LYS A 114 -11.42 -16.64 -0.85
N GLY A 115 -10.22 -16.78 -0.28
CA GLY A 115 -9.18 -17.68 -0.76
C GLY A 115 -8.11 -17.02 -1.61
N HIS A 116 -8.20 -15.72 -1.91
CA HIS A 116 -7.11 -14.98 -2.55
C HIS A 116 -5.94 -14.81 -1.57
N ARG A 117 -4.70 -14.93 -2.04
CA ARG A 117 -3.52 -14.88 -1.15
C ARG A 117 -2.45 -13.92 -1.61
N THR A 118 -2.50 -13.48 -2.86
CA THR A 118 -1.49 -12.62 -3.45
C THR A 118 -2.14 -11.33 -3.94
N PHE A 119 -1.58 -10.22 -3.51
CA PHE A 119 -2.04 -8.87 -3.81
C PHE A 119 -0.87 -8.09 -4.39
N ASN A 120 -1.09 -7.45 -5.53
CA ASN A 120 -0.08 -6.63 -6.19
C ASN A 120 -0.65 -5.23 -6.35
N PHE A 121 0.10 -4.25 -5.87
CA PHE A 121 -0.27 -2.85 -5.90
C PHE A 121 0.80 -2.05 -6.61
N ASP A 122 0.35 -1.14 -7.49
CA ASP A 122 1.19 -0.09 -8.05
C ASP A 122 0.62 1.24 -7.58
N ILE A 123 1.32 1.87 -6.64
CA ILE A 123 0.94 3.14 -6.01
C ILE A 123 1.97 4.22 -6.32
N SER A 124 2.81 4.02 -7.34
CA SER A 124 3.89 4.95 -7.71
C SER A 124 3.41 6.36 -8.05
N GLY A 125 2.16 6.51 -8.49
CA GLY A 125 1.50 7.79 -8.76
C GLY A 125 0.71 8.39 -7.59
N LEU A 126 0.75 7.78 -6.40
CA LEU A 126 -0.02 8.23 -5.24
C LEU A 126 0.90 8.84 -4.17
N ASN A 127 0.33 9.71 -3.32
CA ASN A 127 1.00 10.11 -2.09
C ASN A 127 1.25 8.89 -1.18
N PRO A 128 2.36 8.84 -0.43
CA PRO A 128 2.66 7.71 0.45
C PRO A 128 1.54 7.46 1.46
N ILE A 129 0.95 6.27 1.40
CA ILE A 129 -0.23 5.89 2.18
C ILE A 129 0.22 5.35 3.54
N ASP A 130 -0.27 5.95 4.62
CA ASP A 130 -0.05 5.49 5.99
C ASP A 130 -0.91 4.25 6.28
N GLN A 131 -0.47 3.37 7.18
CA GLN A 131 -1.23 2.20 7.67
C GLN A 131 -1.72 1.25 6.56
N PHE A 132 -0.99 1.24 5.45
CA PHE A 132 -1.28 0.36 4.33
C PHE A 132 -1.07 -1.11 4.72
N GLY A 133 -2.10 -1.93 4.56
CA GLY A 133 -2.02 -3.37 4.84
C GLY A 133 -1.93 -3.73 6.33
N SER A 134 -2.37 -2.85 7.23
CA SER A 134 -2.40 -3.11 8.67
C SER A 134 -3.42 -4.20 9.05
N PHE A 135 -3.18 -4.89 10.16
CA PHE A 135 -4.04 -5.91 10.77
C PHE A 135 -4.34 -7.13 9.88
N LEU A 136 -3.48 -7.42 8.90
CA LEU A 136 -3.62 -8.59 8.04
C LEU A 136 -3.16 -9.86 8.78
N LYS A 137 -4.12 -10.73 9.11
CA LYS A 137 -3.86 -12.03 9.78
C LYS A 137 -3.98 -13.20 8.79
N GLY A 138 -2.83 -13.63 8.29
CA GLY A 138 -2.69 -14.84 7.47
C GLY A 138 -2.71 -16.12 8.30
N LYS A 139 -2.33 -17.24 7.68
CA LYS A 139 -2.06 -18.51 8.38
C LYS A 139 -0.72 -19.05 7.91
N GLU A 140 0.00 -19.78 8.76
CA GLU A 140 1.32 -20.36 8.43
C GLU A 140 1.35 -21.08 7.06
N ARG A 141 0.35 -21.93 6.78
CA ARG A 141 0.24 -22.67 5.50
C ARG A 141 -0.49 -21.91 4.38
N LYS A 142 -1.06 -20.74 4.70
CA LYS A 142 -1.82 -19.89 3.77
C LYS A 142 -1.43 -18.42 3.98
N GLN A 143 -0.16 -18.12 3.83
CA GLN A 143 0.35 -16.77 4.07
C GLN A 143 -0.29 -15.74 3.14
N ILE A 144 -0.43 -14.52 3.63
CA ILE A 144 -0.83 -13.36 2.81
C ILE A 144 0.44 -12.82 2.15
N LYS A 145 0.41 -12.61 0.84
CA LYS A 145 1.51 -12.04 0.06
C LYS A 145 1.09 -10.70 -0.51
N VAL A 146 1.81 -9.65 -0.20
CA VAL A 146 1.55 -8.31 -0.75
C VAL A 146 2.83 -7.78 -1.39
N ASN A 147 2.74 -7.43 -2.67
CA ASN A 147 3.80 -6.73 -3.38
C ASN A 147 3.32 -5.31 -3.68
N VAL A 148 4.14 -4.32 -3.34
CA VAL A 148 3.86 -2.90 -3.56
C VAL A 148 4.97 -2.33 -4.43
N VAL A 149 4.60 -1.55 -5.44
CA VAL A 149 5.48 -0.68 -6.23
C VAL A 149 5.10 0.76 -5.91
N GLY A 150 6.06 1.56 -5.46
CA GLY A 150 5.82 2.91 -4.96
C GLY A 150 6.06 3.04 -3.45
N ASP A 151 6.03 4.28 -2.98
CA ASP A 151 6.41 4.65 -1.61
C ASP A 151 5.24 4.48 -0.63
N LEU A 152 5.56 4.05 0.59
CA LEU A 152 4.61 3.89 1.68
C LEU A 152 4.88 4.88 2.82
N GLY A 153 3.80 5.25 3.51
CA GLY A 153 3.83 6.17 4.62
C GLY A 153 4.33 5.56 5.93
N TYR A 154 3.78 6.02 7.04
CA TYR A 154 4.03 5.50 8.38
C TYR A 154 3.18 4.26 8.67
N GLU A 155 3.73 3.35 9.47
CA GLU A 155 3.04 2.16 10.00
C GLU A 155 2.47 1.20 8.93
N PRO A 156 3.06 1.03 7.72
CA PRO A 156 2.55 0.02 6.81
C PRO A 156 2.73 -1.36 7.42
N PHE A 157 1.72 -2.20 7.22
CA PHE A 157 1.68 -3.57 7.71
C PHE A 157 1.84 -3.67 9.24
N GLN A 158 1.27 -2.73 9.97
CA GLN A 158 1.13 -2.82 11.42
C GLN A 158 0.32 -4.08 11.80
N ASP A 159 0.71 -4.75 12.89
CA ASP A 159 0.01 -5.87 13.52
C ASP A 159 -0.36 -6.99 12.54
N VAL A 160 0.49 -7.25 11.54
CA VAL A 160 0.30 -8.36 10.61
C VAL A 160 0.80 -9.68 11.18
N GLU A 161 0.21 -10.78 10.74
CA GLU A 161 0.65 -12.13 11.11
C GLU A 161 0.67 -13.08 9.92
N TYR A 162 1.69 -13.93 9.83
CA TYR A 162 1.87 -14.89 8.73
C TYR A 162 1.79 -14.25 7.33
N GLY A 163 2.48 -13.15 7.13
CA GLY A 163 2.55 -12.43 5.86
C GLY A 163 3.94 -12.41 5.22
N VAL A 164 3.98 -12.18 3.90
CA VAL A 164 5.19 -11.87 3.13
C VAL A 164 4.95 -10.58 2.35
N PHE A 165 5.68 -9.54 2.69
CA PHE A 165 5.49 -8.18 2.20
C PHE A 165 6.75 -7.75 1.43
N CYS A 166 6.59 -7.38 0.17
CA CYS A 166 7.66 -6.89 -0.69
C CYS A 166 7.34 -5.46 -1.13
N ILE A 167 8.21 -4.51 -0.79
CA ILE A 167 8.01 -3.08 -1.00
C ILE A 167 9.11 -2.59 -1.94
N ASN A 168 8.72 -2.28 -3.18
CA ASN A 168 9.58 -1.69 -4.22
C ASN A 168 9.43 -0.17 -4.21
N GLY A 169 9.86 0.42 -3.10
CA GLY A 169 9.79 1.85 -2.81
C GLY A 169 10.34 2.13 -1.41
N ASN A 170 10.28 3.39 -1.01
CA ASN A 170 10.68 3.84 0.32
C ASN A 170 9.55 3.64 1.33
N VAL A 171 9.92 3.55 2.61
CA VAL A 171 8.96 3.51 3.73
C VAL A 171 9.31 4.60 4.74
N ARG A 172 8.34 5.42 5.18
CA ARG A 172 8.62 6.54 6.11
C ARG A 172 8.97 6.11 7.53
N GLY A 173 8.45 4.98 8.02
CA GLY A 173 8.80 4.43 9.33
C GLY A 173 7.77 3.45 9.86
N LEU A 174 8.13 2.77 10.96
CA LEU A 174 7.26 1.84 11.72
C LEU A 174 6.68 0.69 10.88
N CYS A 175 7.34 0.33 9.77
CA CYS A 175 6.93 -0.81 8.95
C CYS A 175 6.93 -2.08 9.78
N GLY A 176 5.82 -2.82 9.79
CA GLY A 176 5.72 -4.07 10.53
C GLY A 176 5.70 -3.90 12.04
N MET A 177 5.28 -2.73 12.57
CA MET A 177 5.05 -2.54 14.00
C MET A 177 4.10 -3.62 14.54
N GLY A 178 4.44 -4.28 15.65
CA GLY A 178 3.64 -5.35 16.26
C GLY A 178 3.51 -6.63 15.41
N ALA A 179 4.22 -6.73 14.28
CA ALA A 179 4.09 -7.86 13.37
C ALA A 179 4.61 -9.17 14.00
N LYS A 180 4.00 -10.29 13.60
CA LYS A 180 4.37 -11.63 14.08
C LYS A 180 4.56 -12.61 12.94
N ASN A 181 5.57 -13.49 13.05
CA ASN A 181 5.76 -14.63 12.14
C ASN A 181 5.73 -14.24 10.63
N SER A 182 6.27 -13.07 10.28
CA SER A 182 6.12 -12.44 8.97
C SER A 182 7.45 -12.05 8.35
N LYS A 183 7.48 -11.89 7.03
CA LYS A 183 8.67 -11.48 6.28
C LYS A 183 8.42 -10.16 5.55
N PHE A 184 9.36 -9.24 5.68
CA PHE A 184 9.38 -7.94 5.02
C PHE A 184 10.62 -7.83 4.15
N ILE A 185 10.45 -7.37 2.92
CA ILE A 185 11.53 -7.07 1.97
C ILE A 185 11.33 -5.62 1.53
N ILE A 186 12.23 -4.74 1.95
CA ILE A 186 12.19 -3.30 1.63
C ILE A 186 13.32 -3.02 0.67
N ASN A 187 12.97 -2.72 -0.58
CA ASN A 187 13.94 -2.50 -1.66
C ASN A 187 14.41 -1.03 -1.75
N GLY A 188 13.60 -0.08 -1.30
CA GLY A 188 14.01 1.31 -1.13
C GLY A 188 14.60 1.57 0.26
N ASN A 189 14.64 2.85 0.64
CA ASN A 189 15.11 3.28 1.95
C ASN A 189 14.04 3.02 3.02
N SER A 190 14.48 2.66 4.22
CA SER A 190 13.62 2.55 5.39
C SER A 190 13.81 3.75 6.30
N GLY A 191 12.70 4.25 6.81
CA GLY A 191 12.68 5.27 7.85
C GLY A 191 12.84 4.66 9.25
N ILE A 192 12.29 5.34 10.25
CA ILE A 192 12.57 5.04 11.66
C ILE A 192 11.84 3.79 12.16
N GLN A 193 12.48 3.08 13.11
CA GLN A 193 11.86 2.06 13.97
C GLN A 193 11.18 0.91 13.22
N ILE A 194 11.85 0.37 12.20
CA ILE A 194 11.34 -0.79 11.48
C ILE A 194 11.16 -1.98 12.42
N GLY A 195 9.98 -2.61 12.36
CA GLY A 195 9.63 -3.75 13.19
C GLY A 195 9.39 -3.41 14.65
N HIS A 196 9.10 -2.16 15.02
CA HIS A 196 8.79 -1.79 16.41
C HIS A 196 7.87 -2.82 17.09
N ASP A 197 8.31 -3.41 18.20
CA ASP A 197 7.59 -4.46 18.95
C ASP A 197 7.23 -5.74 18.15
N SER A 198 7.92 -6.02 17.05
CA SER A 198 7.69 -7.23 16.25
C SER A 198 8.31 -8.47 16.88
N GLU A 199 7.76 -9.65 16.53
CA GLU A 199 8.22 -10.93 17.05
C GLU A 199 8.33 -12.00 15.95
N ARG A 200 9.46 -12.74 15.94
CA ARG A 200 9.73 -13.84 14.98
C ARG A 200 9.55 -13.40 13.52
N CYS A 201 9.91 -12.16 13.21
CA CYS A 201 9.86 -11.62 11.86
C CYS A 201 11.23 -11.65 11.17
N THR A 202 11.22 -11.58 9.85
CA THR A 202 12.43 -11.34 9.04
C THR A 202 12.28 -10.03 8.29
N PHE A 203 13.22 -9.11 8.48
CA PHE A 203 13.29 -7.84 7.74
C PHE A 203 14.52 -7.86 6.84
N VAL A 204 14.31 -7.77 5.53
CA VAL A 204 15.38 -7.60 4.54
C VAL A 204 15.39 -6.14 4.10
N LEU A 205 16.42 -5.40 4.52
CA LEU A 205 16.58 -3.96 4.29
C LEU A 205 17.65 -3.75 3.22
N ASN A 206 17.24 -3.54 1.97
CA ASN A 206 18.18 -3.42 0.85
C ASN A 206 18.68 -1.97 0.64
N GLY A 207 17.87 -0.97 0.99
CA GLY A 207 18.28 0.44 0.97
C GLY A 207 18.99 0.90 2.24
N GLU A 208 19.13 2.22 2.39
CA GLU A 208 19.65 2.86 3.59
C GLU A 208 18.54 2.91 4.66
N ASP A 209 18.84 2.38 5.85
CA ASP A 209 17.97 2.52 7.01
C ASP A 209 18.31 3.82 7.75
N HIS A 210 17.29 4.57 8.15
CA HIS A 210 17.46 5.84 8.85
C HIS A 210 16.98 5.76 10.31
N SER A 211 16.85 4.55 10.87
CA SER A 211 16.54 4.37 12.28
C SER A 211 17.69 4.89 13.13
N ARG A 212 17.38 5.80 14.05
CA ARG A 212 18.32 6.27 15.08
C ARG A 212 18.25 5.43 16.35
N SER A 213 17.26 4.57 16.46
CA SER A 213 17.09 3.59 17.53
C SER A 213 16.05 2.55 17.10
N TYR A 214 16.17 1.35 17.66
CA TYR A 214 15.15 0.29 17.55
C TYR A 214 14.43 0.09 18.88
N SER A 215 13.23 -0.50 18.84
CA SER A 215 12.49 -0.83 20.06
C SER A 215 13.24 -1.87 20.90
N ASN A 216 13.22 -1.68 22.22
CA ASN A 216 13.73 -2.66 23.18
C ASN A 216 12.84 -3.92 23.27
N HIS A 217 11.63 -3.90 22.70
CA HIS A 217 10.72 -5.05 22.68
C HIS A 217 10.77 -5.87 21.38
N LEU A 218 11.81 -5.70 20.54
CA LEU A 218 12.07 -6.60 19.43
C LEU A 218 12.41 -8.01 19.95
N LEU A 219 11.67 -9.02 19.51
CA LEU A 219 11.84 -10.39 20.01
C LEU A 219 12.07 -11.41 18.89
N SER A 220 13.25 -12.05 18.90
CA SER A 220 13.59 -13.16 17.98
C SER A 220 13.44 -12.82 16.50
N ASN A 221 13.66 -11.55 16.12
CA ASN A 221 13.64 -11.13 14.73
C ASN A 221 14.97 -11.40 14.04
N THR A 222 14.95 -11.50 12.72
CA THR A 222 16.14 -11.56 11.86
C THR A 222 16.17 -10.34 10.95
N PHE A 223 17.16 -9.49 11.10
CA PHE A 223 17.44 -8.39 10.19
C PHE A 223 18.52 -8.82 9.20
N LYS A 224 18.27 -8.57 7.91
CA LYS A 224 19.22 -8.86 6.83
C LYS A 224 19.46 -7.60 6.02
N THR A 225 20.70 -7.36 5.61
CA THR A 225 21.00 -6.25 4.71
C THR A 225 22.24 -6.52 3.86
N PRO A 226 22.27 -6.12 2.58
CA PRO A 226 23.50 -5.99 1.80
C PRO A 226 24.20 -4.62 1.98
N ASN A 227 23.52 -3.64 2.59
CA ASN A 227 24.00 -2.28 2.74
C ASN A 227 24.88 -2.13 3.98
N LYS A 228 26.14 -1.72 3.80
CA LYS A 228 27.11 -1.58 4.90
C LYS A 228 26.76 -0.49 5.92
N LYS A 229 26.13 0.61 5.49
CA LYS A 229 25.69 1.66 6.42
C LYS A 229 24.55 1.13 7.31
N THR A 230 23.55 0.50 6.69
CA THR A 230 22.46 -0.16 7.38
C THR A 230 22.99 -1.24 8.32
N LEU A 231 23.99 -2.01 7.92
CA LEU A 231 24.63 -3.01 8.78
C LEU A 231 25.18 -2.38 10.07
N ASN A 232 25.89 -1.25 9.98
CA ASN A 232 26.44 -0.58 11.17
C ASN A 232 25.32 -0.12 12.11
N ILE A 233 24.26 0.51 11.56
CA ILE A 233 23.08 0.92 12.34
C ILE A 233 22.47 -0.29 13.07
N LEU A 234 22.30 -1.41 12.37
CA LEU A 234 21.74 -2.62 12.98
C LEU A 234 22.64 -3.15 14.12
N LEU A 235 23.95 -3.15 13.93
CA LEU A 235 24.91 -3.62 14.94
C LEU A 235 24.92 -2.74 16.19
N ASP A 236 24.74 -1.44 16.03
CA ASP A 236 24.74 -0.46 17.12
C ASP A 236 23.40 -0.42 17.87
N GLU A 237 22.27 -0.47 17.14
CA GLU A 237 20.96 -0.07 17.68
C GLU A 237 19.99 -1.25 17.94
N VAL A 238 20.12 -2.37 17.24
CA VAL A 238 19.20 -3.50 17.46
C VAL A 238 19.55 -4.18 18.78
N CYS A 239 18.58 -4.36 19.67
CA CYS A 239 18.79 -4.97 20.98
C CYS A 239 19.13 -6.48 20.91
N SER A 240 19.68 -7.01 22.01
CA SER A 240 20.00 -8.43 22.16
C SER A 240 18.77 -9.33 22.00
N GLY A 241 18.96 -10.55 21.52
CA GLY A 241 17.87 -11.51 21.23
C GLY A 241 17.39 -11.50 19.78
N ASN A 242 17.94 -10.61 18.93
CA ASN A 242 17.66 -10.54 17.50
C ASN A 242 18.91 -10.89 16.68
N ARG A 243 18.70 -11.55 15.54
CA ARG A 243 19.78 -11.96 14.63
C ARG A 243 20.01 -10.89 13.57
N ILE A 244 21.28 -10.62 13.24
CA ILE A 244 21.68 -9.77 12.12
C ILE A 244 22.47 -10.62 11.12
N VAL A 245 22.13 -10.46 9.85
CA VAL A 245 22.75 -11.17 8.73
C VAL A 245 23.21 -10.15 7.68
N TYR A 246 24.48 -10.21 7.30
CA TYR A 246 24.98 -9.47 6.16
C TYR A 246 24.83 -10.30 4.88
N ILE A 247 24.38 -9.66 3.79
CA ILE A 247 24.23 -10.28 2.48
C ILE A 247 25.38 -9.78 1.60
N HIS A 248 26.33 -10.64 1.27
CA HIS A 248 27.44 -10.30 0.38
C HIS A 248 26.96 -10.07 -1.05
N SER A 249 27.78 -9.39 -1.87
CA SER A 249 27.48 -9.10 -3.28
C SER A 249 27.23 -10.33 -4.14
N ASN A 250 27.79 -11.49 -3.77
CA ASN A 250 27.55 -12.77 -4.44
C ASN A 250 26.29 -13.50 -3.92
N GLY A 251 25.49 -12.87 -3.06
CA GLY A 251 24.28 -13.43 -2.45
C GLY A 251 24.52 -14.33 -1.26
N LYS A 252 25.77 -14.58 -0.85
CA LYS A 252 26.07 -15.35 0.37
C LYS A 252 25.57 -14.59 1.60
N GLU A 253 24.90 -15.30 2.51
CA GLU A 253 24.49 -14.76 3.80
C GLU A 253 25.54 -15.09 4.87
N GLU A 254 25.96 -14.08 5.64
CA GLU A 254 26.86 -14.20 6.79
C GLU A 254 26.13 -13.74 8.06
N VAL A 255 26.14 -14.58 9.10
CA VAL A 255 25.59 -14.20 10.40
C VAL A 255 26.64 -13.41 11.17
N VAL A 256 26.46 -12.09 11.20
CA VAL A 256 27.37 -11.16 11.88
C VAL A 256 27.05 -11.01 13.35
N ARG A 257 25.78 -11.26 13.74
CA ARG A 257 25.35 -11.28 15.13
C ARG A 257 24.21 -12.25 15.33
N SER A 258 24.34 -13.15 16.29
CA SER A 258 23.28 -14.05 16.70
C SER A 258 23.29 -14.16 18.20
N TYR A 259 22.14 -13.89 18.81
CA TYR A 259 21.93 -14.25 20.21
C TYR A 259 21.17 -15.57 20.20
N SER A 260 21.92 -16.67 20.21
CA SER A 260 21.35 -17.94 20.64
C SER A 260 20.97 -17.80 22.11
N LYS A 261 19.76 -18.21 22.46
CA LYS A 261 19.49 -18.64 23.83
C LYS A 261 20.26 -19.92 24.11
#